data_AF-A0A4S3LU77-F1
#
_entry.id   AF-A0A4S3LU77-F1
#
_cell.length_a   1.000
_cell.length_b   1.000
_cell.length_c   1.000
_cell.angle_alpha   90.00
_cell.angle_beta   90.00
_cell.angle_gamma   90.00
#
_symmetry.space_group_name_H-M   'P 1'
#
loop_
_entity.id
_entity.type
_entity.pdbx_description
1 polymer ?
#
loop_
_entity_poly.entity_id
_entity_poly.type
_entity_poly.pdbx_seq_one_letter_code
_entity_poly.pdbx_strand_id
1 'polypeptide(L)'
;AANLLSDASTDWSKFTKMDASAKMINDQYIIVNSNFAISENFIASPEKEAAIKKANEKVAKGDPKGAIDTLRLAGMSVLQNQYLMPLKQTREAVSEASKLLDSGKYYEANLVLKGAEDGIIVDSELLDVDR
;
A
#
# COMPACT_ATOMS: atom_id res chain seq x y z
N ALA A 1 12.16 -8.38 -12.66
CA ALA A 1 10.79 -7.83 -12.68
C ALA A 1 9.83 -8.74 -13.44
N ALA A 2 10.02 -8.98 -14.75
CA ALA A 2 9.13 -9.79 -15.58
C ALA A 2 8.74 -11.13 -14.94
N ASN A 3 9.74 -11.94 -14.55
CA ASN A 3 9.51 -13.26 -13.94
C ASN A 3 8.70 -13.21 -12.63
N LEU A 4 8.88 -12.16 -11.81
CA LEU A 4 8.12 -11.99 -10.57
C LEU A 4 6.66 -11.69 -10.88
N LEU A 5 6.43 -10.77 -11.83
CA LEU A 5 5.07 -10.37 -12.21
C LEU A 5 4.33 -11.49 -12.93
N SER A 6 4.99 -12.32 -13.73
CA SER A 6 4.37 -13.41 -14.49
C SER A 6 4.39 -14.76 -13.77
N ASP A 7 4.80 -14.82 -12.51
CA ASP A 7 4.85 -16.07 -11.75
C ASP A 7 3.43 -16.64 -11.55
N ALA A 8 3.16 -17.78 -12.20
CA ALA A 8 1.87 -18.47 -12.14
C ALA A 8 1.62 -19.16 -10.80
N SER A 9 2.66 -19.34 -9.97
CA SER A 9 2.51 -19.88 -8.61
C SER A 9 2.01 -18.82 -7.61
N THR A 10 2.10 -17.54 -7.95
CA THR A 10 1.61 -16.44 -7.11
C THR A 10 0.10 -16.27 -7.27
N ASP A 11 -0.64 -16.46 -6.18
CA ASP A 11 -2.06 -16.12 -6.10
C ASP A 11 -2.24 -14.62 -5.82
N TRP A 12 -2.26 -13.83 -6.89
CA TRP A 12 -2.43 -12.38 -6.85
C TRP A 12 -3.76 -11.92 -6.25
N SER A 13 -4.79 -12.80 -6.22
CA SER A 13 -6.10 -12.43 -5.66
C SER A 13 -6.04 -12.10 -4.17
N LYS A 14 -5.11 -12.72 -3.43
CA LYS A 14 -4.86 -12.47 -2.00
C LYS A 14 -4.36 -11.08 -1.68
N PHE A 15 -3.78 -10.41 -2.66
CA PHE A 15 -3.19 -9.08 -2.54
C PHE A 15 -4.02 -8.02 -3.28
N THR A 16 -5.16 -8.42 -3.87
CA THR A 16 -5.99 -7.51 -4.66
C THR A 16 -6.80 -6.60 -3.74
N LYS A 17 -6.70 -5.29 -3.96
CA LYS A 17 -7.55 -4.28 -3.35
C LYS A 17 -8.90 -4.25 -4.08
N MET A 18 -9.89 -4.94 -3.53
CA MET A 18 -11.19 -5.15 -4.18
C MET A 18 -12.00 -3.86 -4.34
N ASP A 19 -11.87 -2.96 -3.38
CA ASP A 19 -12.63 -1.72 -3.21
C ASP A 19 -11.81 -0.46 -3.50
N ALA A 20 -10.73 -0.57 -4.28
CA ALA A 20 -9.89 0.57 -4.66
C ALA A 20 -10.77 1.68 -5.28
N SER A 21 -10.81 2.83 -4.60
CA SER A 21 -11.71 3.94 -4.93
C SER A 21 -11.21 4.75 -6.13
N ALA A 22 -9.90 4.81 -6.35
CA ALA A 22 -9.24 5.61 -7.38
C ALA A 22 -8.60 4.73 -8.47
N LYS A 23 -9.41 4.11 -9.33
CA LYS A 23 -8.89 3.33 -10.47
C LYS A 23 -8.66 4.24 -11.68
N MET A 24 -7.44 4.26 -12.22
CA MET A 24 -7.11 4.96 -13.47
C MET A 24 -7.53 4.16 -14.70
N ILE A 25 -7.51 2.83 -14.59
CA ILE A 25 -7.82 1.90 -15.68
C ILE A 25 -8.60 0.69 -15.15
N ASN A 26 -9.23 -0.06 -16.05
CA ASN A 26 -9.90 -1.31 -15.71
C ASN A 26 -8.88 -2.45 -15.55
N ASP A 27 -8.29 -2.55 -14.36
CA ASP A 27 -7.27 -3.56 -14.00
C ASP A 27 -7.47 -4.05 -12.54
N GLN A 28 -6.79 -5.14 -12.19
CA GLN A 28 -6.63 -5.61 -10.82
C GLN A 28 -5.51 -4.82 -10.14
N TYR A 29 -5.86 -4.14 -9.05
CA TYR A 29 -4.93 -3.35 -8.25
C TYR A 29 -4.39 -4.17 -7.09
N ILE A 30 -3.08 -4.38 -7.09
CA ILE A 30 -2.37 -5.22 -6.12
C ILE A 30 -1.70 -4.34 -5.09
N ILE A 31 -1.94 -4.59 -3.80
CA ILE A 31 -1.22 -3.94 -2.70
C ILE A 31 0.21 -4.48 -2.71
N VAL A 32 1.17 -3.65 -3.14
CA VAL A 32 2.60 -4.03 -3.21
C VAL A 32 3.42 -3.46 -2.06
N ASN A 33 2.90 -2.43 -1.38
CA ASN A 33 3.52 -1.84 -0.20
C ASN A 33 2.47 -1.17 0.69
N SER A 34 2.79 -0.97 1.96
CA SER A 34 1.99 -0.17 2.87
C SER A 34 2.83 0.52 3.93
N ASN A 35 2.40 1.70 4.38
CA ASN A 35 2.97 2.38 5.54
C ASN A 35 1.86 2.96 6.43
N PHE A 36 2.23 3.39 7.63
CA PHE A 36 1.34 4.09 8.55
C PHE A 36 1.61 5.58 8.56
N ALA A 37 0.55 6.37 8.58
CA ALA A 37 0.60 7.79 8.89
C ALA A 37 -0.13 8.04 10.21
N ILE A 38 0.51 8.76 11.12
CA ILE A 38 -0.05 9.11 12.43
C ILE A 38 -0.26 10.62 12.48
N SER A 39 -1.46 11.03 12.88
CA SER A 39 -1.83 12.42 13.09
C SER A 39 -2.17 12.66 14.55
N GLU A 40 -1.44 13.58 15.17
CA GLU A 40 -1.67 14.04 16.55
C GLU A 40 -1.14 15.47 16.75
N ASN A 41 -1.35 16.03 17.95
CA ASN A 41 -0.87 17.37 18.30
C ASN A 41 0.52 17.40 18.97
N PHE A 42 1.15 16.25 19.24
CA PHE A 42 2.46 16.11 19.92
C PHE A 42 2.55 16.75 21.32
N ILE A 43 1.43 17.11 21.94
CA ILE A 43 1.37 17.60 23.31
C ILE A 43 1.20 16.40 24.24
N ALA A 44 2.15 16.19 25.14
CA ALA A 44 2.06 15.13 26.16
C ALA A 44 0.98 15.47 27.19
N SER A 45 0.23 14.45 27.61
CA SER A 45 -0.70 14.52 28.73
C SER A 45 -0.78 13.15 29.43
N PRO A 46 -1.15 13.09 30.72
CA PRO A 46 -1.34 11.81 31.42
C PRO A 46 -2.32 10.87 30.72
N GLU A 47 -3.38 11.43 30.12
CA GLU A 47 -4.38 10.66 29.36
C GLU A 47 -3.76 10.03 28.11
N LYS A 48 -2.93 10.79 27.37
CA LYS A 48 -2.23 10.29 26.18
C LYS A 48 -1.19 9.22 26.51
N GLU A 49 -0.40 9.43 27.57
CA GLU A 49 0.59 8.45 28.01
C GLU A 49 -0.09 7.12 28.43
N ALA A 50 -1.20 7.20 29.16
CA ALA A 50 -2.00 6.04 29.52
C ALA A 50 -2.57 5.32 28.29
N ALA A 51 -3.05 6.06 27.30
CA ALA A 51 -3.56 5.50 26.05
C ALA A 51 -2.46 4.81 25.24
N ILE A 52 -1.28 5.41 25.10
CA ILE A 52 -0.12 4.82 24.41
C ILE A 52 0.31 3.52 25.12
N LYS A 53 0.40 3.53 26.45
CA LYS A 53 0.73 2.32 27.23
C LYS A 53 -0.27 1.20 26.97
N LYS A 54 -1.57 1.51 27.02
CA LYS A 54 -2.64 0.53 26.77
C LYS A 54 -2.65 0.03 25.32
N ALA A 55 -2.36 0.89 24.35
CA ALA A 55 -2.21 0.49 22.95
C ALA A 55 -1.03 -0.48 22.77
N ASN A 56 0.12 -0.20 23.39
CA ASN A 56 1.29 -1.10 23.36
C ASN A 56 0.96 -2.49 23.96
N GLU A 57 0.25 -2.53 25.08
CA GLU A 57 -0.18 -3.80 25.69
C GLU A 57 -1.10 -4.61 24.77
N LYS A 58 -1.96 -3.94 23.99
CA LYS A 58 -2.84 -4.59 23.03
C LYS A 58 -2.08 -5.13 21.82
N VAL A 59 -1.14 -4.36 21.26
CA VAL A 59 -0.25 -4.85 20.20
C VAL A 59 0.52 -6.09 20.66
N ALA A 60 1.09 -6.06 21.87
CA ALA A 60 1.83 -7.19 22.43
C ALA A 60 0.97 -8.46 22.61
N LYS A 61 -0.36 -8.32 22.72
CA LYS A 61 -1.32 -9.42 22.82
C LYS A 61 -1.90 -9.85 21.47
N GLY A 62 -1.42 -9.29 20.36
CA GLY A 62 -1.97 -9.58 19.03
C GLY A 62 -3.29 -8.88 18.73
N ASP A 63 -3.61 -7.78 19.43
CA ASP A 63 -4.79 -6.94 19.21
C ASP A 63 -4.41 -5.56 18.61
N PRO A 64 -3.93 -5.51 17.35
CA PRO A 64 -3.57 -4.23 16.71
C PRO A 64 -4.79 -3.34 16.49
N LYS A 65 -5.97 -3.94 16.30
CA LYS A 65 -7.25 -3.27 16.08
C LYS A 65 -7.68 -2.47 17.30
N GLY A 66 -7.72 -3.12 18.47
CA GLY A 66 -8.03 -2.43 19.72
C GLY A 66 -6.95 -1.41 20.11
N ALA A 67 -5.70 -1.58 19.68
CA ALA A 67 -4.65 -0.59 19.90
C ALA A 67 -4.94 0.70 19.14
N ILE A 68 -5.30 0.60 17.86
CA ILE A 68 -5.67 1.74 17.01
C ILE A 68 -6.89 2.47 17.57
N ASP A 69 -7.90 1.74 18.05
CA ASP A 69 -9.04 2.34 18.74
C ASP A 69 -8.67 3.12 19.99
N THR A 70 -7.76 2.54 20.77
CA THR A 70 -7.27 3.19 22.00
C THR A 70 -6.55 4.49 21.67
N LEU A 71 -5.74 4.51 20.61
CA LEU A 71 -5.05 5.71 20.16
C LEU A 71 -6.04 6.77 19.64
N ARG A 72 -7.03 6.35 18.84
CA ARG A 72 -8.06 7.22 18.27
C ARG A 72 -8.88 7.93 19.34
N LEU A 73 -9.29 7.22 20.39
CA LEU A 73 -10.03 7.80 21.52
C LEU A 73 -9.21 8.84 22.30
N ALA A 74 -7.88 8.78 22.22
CA ALA A 74 -6.96 9.76 22.81
C ALA A 74 -6.54 10.88 21.84
N GLY A 75 -7.24 11.01 20.70
CA GLY A 75 -6.97 12.07 19.71
C GLY A 75 -5.76 11.81 18.83
N MET A 76 -5.32 10.55 18.70
CA MET A 76 -4.25 10.14 17.78
C MET A 76 -4.85 9.27 16.67
N SER A 77 -4.90 9.78 15.45
CA SER A 77 -5.44 9.05 14.30
C SER A 77 -4.34 8.27 13.59
N VAL A 78 -4.61 7.01 13.25
CA VAL A 78 -3.71 6.15 12.47
C VAL A 78 -4.36 5.83 11.13
N LEU A 79 -3.66 6.15 10.05
CA LEU A 79 -4.03 5.85 8.67
C LEU A 79 -3.09 4.79 8.12
N GLN A 80 -3.60 3.92 7.25
CA GLN A 80 -2.79 3.04 6.42
C GLN A 80 -2.76 3.58 4.99
N ASN A 81 -1.57 3.89 4.50
CA ASN A 81 -1.36 4.17 3.08
C ASN A 81 -0.98 2.88 2.38
N GLN A 82 -1.66 2.56 1.28
CA GLN A 82 -1.42 1.39 0.45
C GLN A 82 -0.97 1.84 -0.94
N TYR A 83 0.09 1.22 -1.45
CA TYR A 83 0.59 1.44 -2.80
C TYR A 83 0.04 0.35 -3.70
N LEU A 84 -0.77 0.73 -4.68
CA LEU A 84 -1.51 -0.20 -5.50
C LEU A 84 -0.95 -0.22 -6.93
N MET A 85 -0.54 -1.40 -7.37
CA MET A 85 0.02 -1.65 -8.70
C MET A 85 -1.05 -2.25 -9.62
N PRO A 86 -1.34 -1.65 -10.79
CA PRO A 86 -2.22 -2.24 -11.80
C PRO A 86 -1.52 -3.42 -12.50
N LEU A 87 -1.89 -4.65 -12.14
CA LEU A 87 -1.13 -5.85 -12.45
C LEU A 87 -0.92 -6.09 -13.95
N LYS A 88 -1.98 -5.99 -14.75
CA LYS A 88 -1.90 -6.24 -16.19
C LYS A 88 -1.09 -5.15 -16.88
N GLN A 89 -1.35 -3.89 -16.57
CA GLN A 89 -0.61 -2.76 -17.15
C GLN A 89 0.89 -2.84 -16.83
N THR A 90 1.27 -3.12 -15.58
CA THR A 90 2.68 -3.23 -15.20
C THR A 90 3.36 -4.40 -15.91
N ARG A 91 2.67 -5.55 -16.09
CA ARG A 91 3.20 -6.68 -16.89
C ARG A 91 3.46 -6.28 -18.35
N GLU A 92 2.51 -5.60 -18.98
CA GLU A 92 2.64 -5.14 -20.36
C GLU A 92 3.80 -4.15 -20.52
N ALA A 93 3.91 -3.17 -19.63
CA ALA A 93 5.00 -2.20 -19.64
C ALA A 93 6.38 -2.85 -19.45
N VAL A 94 6.52 -3.78 -18.50
CA VAL A 94 7.78 -4.49 -18.28
C VAL A 94 8.14 -5.39 -19.47
N SER A 95 7.16 -6.03 -20.10
CA SER A 95 7.39 -6.81 -21.32
C SER A 95 7.85 -5.93 -22.48
N GLU A 96 7.23 -4.76 -22.66
CA GLU A 96 7.59 -3.85 -23.75
C GLU A 96 8.96 -3.20 -23.52
N ALA A 97 9.25 -2.78 -22.29
CA ALA A 97 10.57 -2.28 -21.93
C ALA A 97 11.67 -3.32 -22.21
N SER A 98 11.41 -4.61 -21.96
CA SER A 98 12.37 -5.68 -22.26
C SER A 98 12.71 -5.75 -23.75
N LYS A 99 11.70 -5.66 -24.64
CA LYS A 99 11.93 -5.64 -26.10
C LYS A 99 12.69 -4.40 -26.56
N LEU A 100 12.41 -3.25 -25.96
CA LEU A 100 13.11 -1.99 -26.26
C LEU A 100 14.58 -2.07 -25.85
N LEU A 101 14.88 -2.66 -24.67
CA LEU A 101 16.25 -2.93 -24.23
C LEU A 101 17.00 -3.85 -25.19
N ASP A 102 16.37 -4.95 -25.62
CA ASP A 102 16.94 -5.88 -26.61
C ASP A 102 17.25 -5.19 -27.95
N SER A 103 16.50 -4.13 -28.27
CA SER A 103 16.68 -3.31 -29.47
C SER A 103 17.65 -2.13 -29.28
N GLY A 104 18.30 -2.01 -28.12
CA GLY A 104 19.22 -0.90 -27.78
C GLY A 104 18.52 0.45 -27.55
N LYS A 105 17.19 0.48 -27.42
CA LYS A 105 16.37 1.69 -27.22
C LYS A 105 16.22 2.03 -25.74
N TYR A 106 17.33 2.39 -25.10
CA TYR A 106 17.40 2.59 -23.66
C TYR A 106 16.53 3.74 -23.15
N TYR A 107 16.42 4.83 -23.92
CA TYR A 107 15.62 5.98 -23.52
C TYR A 107 14.12 5.67 -23.55
N GLU A 108 13.65 5.02 -24.61
CA GLU A 108 12.26 4.58 -24.73
C GLU A 108 11.92 3.52 -23.69
N ALA A 109 12.82 2.57 -23.43
CA ALA A 109 12.65 1.59 -22.36
C ALA A 109 12.48 2.28 -21.00
N ASN A 110 13.30 3.29 -20.70
CA ASN A 110 13.19 4.10 -19.49
C ASN A 110 11.82 4.81 -19.39
N LEU A 111 11.32 5.39 -20.49
CA LEU A 111 10.01 6.06 -20.48
C LEU A 111 8.86 5.07 -20.24
N VAL A 112 8.93 3.87 -20.82
CA VAL A 112 7.92 2.82 -20.57
C VAL A 112 7.94 2.35 -19.11
N LEU A 113 9.13 2.16 -18.54
CA LEU A 113 9.27 1.80 -17.13
C LEU A 113 8.79 2.92 -16.20
N LYS A 114 9.09 4.18 -16.53
CA LYS A 114 8.53 5.33 -15.82
C LYS A 114 7.01 5.32 -15.86
N GLY A 115 6.40 5.02 -17.01
CA GLY A 115 4.95 4.89 -17.11
C GLY A 115 4.37 3.78 -16.21
N ALA A 116 5.12 2.70 -15.98
CA ALA A 116 4.74 1.65 -15.03
C ALA A 116 4.79 2.15 -13.57
N GLU A 117 5.77 2.99 -13.23
CA GLU A 117 5.87 3.64 -11.91
C GLU A 117 4.76 4.68 -11.70
N ASP A 118 4.49 5.51 -12.70
CA ASP A 118 3.42 6.52 -12.68
C ASP A 118 2.02 5.88 -12.57
N GLY A 119 1.89 4.60 -12.91
CA GLY A 119 0.67 3.81 -12.73
C GLY A 119 0.40 3.35 -11.29
N ILE A 120 1.37 3.47 -10.38
CA ILE A 120 1.18 3.17 -8.97
C ILE A 120 0.31 4.26 -8.33
N ILE A 121 -0.82 3.86 -7.76
CA ILE A 121 -1.72 4.76 -7.02
C ILE A 121 -1.49 4.59 -5.52
N VAL A 122 -1.67 5.68 -4.77
CA VAL A 122 -1.68 5.65 -3.30
C VAL A 122 -3.13 5.76 -2.83
N ASP A 123 -3.59 4.76 -2.11
CA ASP A 123 -4.88 4.78 -1.42
C ASP A 123 -4.66 4.91 0.08
N SER A 124 -5.43 5.75 0.76
CA SER A 124 -5.27 6.05 2.18
C SER A 124 -6.56 5.73 2.90
N GLU A 125 -6.51 4.75 3.80
CA GLU A 125 -7.66 4.32 4.58
C GLU A 125 -7.41 4.60 6.06
N LEU A 126 -8.46 5.07 6.76
CA LEU A 126 -8.50 4.87 8.20
C LEU A 126 -8.42 3.37 8.45
N LEU A 127 -7.54 2.99 9.36
CA LEU A 127 -7.38 1.60 9.75
C LEU A 127 -8.60 1.24 10.60
N ASP A 128 -9.71 0.96 9.89
CA ASP A 128 -11.04 0.88 10.47
C ASP A 128 -11.31 -0.52 11.04
N VAL A 129 -12.14 -0.50 12.07
CA VAL A 129 -12.36 -1.55 13.07
C VAL A 129 -13.42 -2.55 12.60
N ASP A 130 -13.75 -2.62 11.32
CA ASP A 130 -14.89 -3.42 10.83
C ASP A 130 -14.61 -4.23 9.54
N ARG A 131 -13.36 -4.29 9.07
CA ARG A 131 -12.90 -5.35 8.16
C ARG A 131 -12.25 -6.51 8.91
#